data_AF-A0A7W8TDD4-F1
#
_entry.id   AF-A0A7W8TDD4-F1
#
_cell.length_a   1.000
_cell.length_b   1.000
_cell.length_c   1.000
_cell.angle_alpha   90.00
_cell.angle_beta   90.00
_cell.angle_gamma   90.00
#
_symmetry.space_group_name_H-M   'P 1'
#
loop_
_entity.id
_entity.type
_entity.pdbx_description
1 polymer ?
#
loop_
_entity_poly.entity_id
_entity_poly.type
_entity_poly.pdbx_seq_one_letter_code
_entity_poly.pdbx_strand_id
1 'polypeptide(L)' 'MYGLIGTCKLNGINPRAYLEYVLTHIADHPINRIDELLPWNVATKLPRQSGPSASADT' A
#
# COMPACT_ATOMS: atom_id res chain seq x y z
N MET A 1 -0.91 -9.91 16.95
CA MET A 1 -0.23 -8.62 16.66
C MET A 1 -0.04 -8.50 15.15
N TYR A 2 -1.12 -8.22 14.42
CA TYR A 2 -1.07 -8.03 12.96
C TYR A 2 -0.93 -6.54 12.69
N GLY A 3 0.30 -6.06 12.52
CA GLY A 3 0.55 -4.66 12.18
C GLY A 3 0.02 -4.30 10.79
N LEU A 4 -0.03 -3.00 10.47
CA LEU A 4 -0.42 -2.46 9.16
C LEU A 4 0.19 -3.23 7.96
N ILE A 5 1.43 -3.71 8.10
CA ILE A 5 2.13 -4.53 7.10
C ILE A 5 1.47 -5.91 6.87
N GLY A 6 1.00 -6.55 7.94
CA GLY A 6 0.23 -7.80 7.83
C GLY A 6 -1.08 -7.57 7.08
N THR A 7 -1.75 -6.46 7.36
CA THR A 7 -2.97 -6.05 6.66
C THR A 7 -2.70 -5.74 5.18
N CYS A 8 -1.58 -5.11 4.83
CA CYS A 8 -1.19 -4.88 3.43
C CYS A 8 -1.08 -6.19 2.65
N LYS A 9 -0.39 -7.19 3.21
CA LYS A 9 -0.24 -8.52 2.58
C LYS A 9 -1.57 -9.23 2.39
N LEU A 10 -2.47 -9.17 3.38
CA LEU A 10 -3.81 -9.76 3.29
C LEU A 10 -4.69 -9.07 2.23
N ASN A 11 -4.46 -7.78 1.98
CA ASN A 11 -5.19 -7.02 0.95
C ASN A 11 -4.52 -7.09 -0.44
N GLY A 12 -3.45 -7.89 -0.61
CA GLY A 12 -2.72 -7.99 -1.89
C GLY A 12 -1.97 -6.72 -2.28
N ILE A 13 -1.68 -5.85 -1.31
CA ILE A 13 -0.98 -4.58 -1.51
C ILE A 13 0.50 -4.80 -1.19
N ASN A 14 1.36 -4.23 -2.02
CA ASN A 14 2.78 -4.21 -1.72
C ASN A 14 3.05 -3.33 -0.48
N PRO A 15 3.57 -3.89 0.63
CA PRO A 15 3.79 -3.13 1.85
C PRO A 15 4.83 -2.01 1.70
N ARG A 16 5.77 -2.13 0.75
CA ARG A 16 6.72 -1.06 0.42
C ARG A 16 6.03 0.10 -0.27
N ALA A 17 5.20 -0.17 -1.28
CA ALA A 17 4.45 0.86 -1.99
C ALA A 17 3.44 1.56 -1.07
N TYR A 18 2.81 0.80 -0.17
CA TYR A 18 1.96 1.36 0.89
C TYR A 18 2.72 2.34 1.79
N LEU A 19 3.88 1.93 2.31
CA LEU A 19 4.67 2.78 3.19
C LEU A 19 5.16 4.03 2.49
N GLU A 20 5.62 3.91 1.24
CA GLU A 20 6.04 5.05 0.42
C GLU A 20 4.89 6.04 0.22
N TYR A 21 3.72 5.54 -0.18
CA TYR A 21 2.53 6.38 -0.34
C TYR A 21 2.15 7.09 0.95
N VAL A 22 2.11 6.38 2.08
CA VAL A 22 1.80 6.98 3.38
C VAL A 22 2.84 8.03 3.75
N LEU A 23 4.14 7.74 3.64
CA LEU A 23 5.20 8.69 4.00
C LEU A 23 5.18 9.95 3.13
N THR A 24 4.85 9.82 1.83
CA THR A 24 4.72 10.98 0.93
C THR A 24 3.48 11.82 1.23
N HIS A 25 2.36 11.20 1.60
CA HIS A 25 1.09 11.92 1.77
C HIS A 25 0.84 12.36 3.22
N ILE A 26 1.45 11.74 4.23
CA ILE A 26 1.15 12.00 5.65
C ILE A 26 1.51 13.42 6.09
N ALA A 27 2.49 14.06 5.44
CA ALA A 27 2.88 15.43 5.75
C ALA A 27 1.80 16.46 5.38
N ASP A 28 1.08 16.20 4.28
CA ASP A 28 0.02 17.07 3.77
C ASP A 28 -1.39 16.58 4.15
N HIS A 29 -1.50 15.44 4.84
CA HIS A 29 -2.77 14.83 5.19
C HIS A 29 -3.26 15.27 6.57
N PRO A 30 -4.51 15.74 6.71
CA PRO A 30 -5.05 16.12 8.01
C PRO A 30 -5.18 14.90 8.93
N ILE A 31 -4.77 15.06 10.18
CA ILE A 31 -4.76 13.98 11.20
C ILE A 31 -6.15 13.39 11.47
N ASN A 32 -7.21 14.16 11.19
CA ASN A 32 -8.61 13.74 11.35
C ASN A 32 -9.07 12.77 10.26
N ARG A 33 -8.21 12.49 9.25
CA ARG A 33 -8.52 11.66 8.09
C ARG A 33 -7.49 10.56 7.85
N ILE A 34 -6.72 10.18 8.88
CA ILE A 34 -5.74 9.09 8.79
C ILE A 34 -6.38 7.77 8.32
N ASP A 35 -7.69 7.62 8.52
CA ASP A 35 -8.46 6.48 8.04
C ASP A 35 -8.36 6.32 6.51
N GLU A 36 -8.24 7.42 5.75
CA GLU A 36 -8.07 7.42 4.30
C GLU A 36 -6.71 6.85 3.87
N LEU A 37 -5.70 6.89 4.76
CA LEU A 37 -4.38 6.32 4.55
C LEU A 37 -4.31 4.83 4.91
N LEU A 38 -5.38 4.24 5.47
CA LEU A 38 -5.41 2.82 5.81
C LEU A 38 -5.31 1.94 4.55
N PRO A 39 -4.69 0.75 4.67
CA PRO A 39 -4.31 -0.07 3.52
C PRO A 39 -5.47 -0.38 2.59
N TRP A 40 -6.66 -0.68 3.11
CA TRP A 40 -7.83 -0.97 2.26
C TRP A 40 -8.31 0.24 1.44
N ASN A 41 -8.14 1.48 1.93
CA ASN A 41 -8.54 2.68 1.21
C ASN A 41 -7.53 3.02 0.10
N VAL A 42 -6.23 2.89 0.39
CA VAL A 42 -5.17 3.14 -0.60
C VAL A 42 -4.95 1.97 -1.55
N ALA A 43 -5.47 0.77 -1.27
CA ALA A 43 -5.44 -0.39 -2.17
C ALA A 43 -5.98 -0.08 -3.58
N THR A 44 -6.92 0.87 -3.66
CA THR A 44 -7.54 1.33 -4.90
C THR A 44 -6.68 2.34 -5.65
N LYS A 45 -5.79 3.04 -4.94
CA LYS A 45 -4.91 4.10 -5.46
C LYS A 45 -3.52 3.60 -5.83
N LEU A 46 -3.07 2.55 -5.15
CA LEU A 46 -1.79 1.92 -5.40
C LEU A 46 -1.91 0.94 -6.56
N PRO A 47 -0.87 0.84 -7.42
CA PRO A 47 -0.82 -0.23 -8.39
C PRO A 47 -0.92 -1.55 -7.62
N ARG A 48 -1.96 -2.34 -7.94
CA ARG A 48 -2.04 -3.71 -7.45
C ARG A 48 -0.72 -4.36 -7.83
N GLN A 49 -0.12 -5.06 -6.86
CA GLN A 49 1.16 -5.70 -7.06
C GLN A 49 1.02 -6.58 -8.31
N SER A 50 1.54 -6.11 -9.45
CA SER A 50 1.54 -6.88 -10.68
C SER A 50 2.26 -8.15 -10.32
N GLY A 51 1.55 -9.28 -10.37
CA GLY A 51 2.18 -10.59 -10.38
C GLY A 51 3.31 -10.58 -11.41
N PRO A 52 4.33 -11.42 -11.22
CA PRO A 52 5.61 -11.32 -11.92
C PRO A 52 5.32 -11.07 -13.39
N SER A 53 5.86 -9.99 -13.93
CA SER A 53 5.92 -9.78 -15.37
C SER A 53 6.64 -11.00 -15.93
N ALA A 54 5.86 -11.98 -16.35
CA ALA A 54 6.35 -13.10 -17.11
C ALA A 54 6.93 -12.50 -18.39
N SER A 55 8.25 -12.59 -18.57
CA SER A 55 8.93 -12.94 -19.84
C SER A 55 10.39 -12.51 -19.82
N ALA A 56 11.23 -13.43 -20.30
CA ALA A 56 12.58 -13.26 -20.83
C ALA A 56 13.76 -13.17 -19.83
N ASP A 57 14.39 -14.31 -19.54
CA ASP A 57 15.57 -14.70 -20.32
C ASP A 57 15.71 -16.23 -20.32
N THR A 58 16.38 -16.75 -21.34
CA THR A 58 16.40 -18.15 -21.83
C THR A 58 17.30 -19.07 -21.00
#